data_AF-A0A7W2SL89-F1
#
_entry.id   AF-A0A7W2SL89-F1
#
_cell.length_a   1.000
_cell.length_b   1.000
_cell.length_c   1.000
_cell.angle_alpha   90.00
_cell.angle_beta   90.00
_cell.angle_gamma   90.00
#
_symmetry.space_group_name_H-M   'P 1'
#
loop_
_entity.id
_entity.type
_entity.pdbx_description
1 polymer ?
#
loop_
_entity_poly.entity_id
_entity_poly.type
_entity_poly.pdbx_seq_one_letter_code
_entity_poly.pdbx_strand_id
1 'polypeptide(L)' 'MKLSHPILKKYHNKSHDKPFEVTDRDSISIRVSAKGKIAWQFRFSYNNKADRLTLGHYPNVSLRDARK' A
#
# COMPACT_ATOMS: atom_id res chain seq x y z
N MET A 1 7.21 10.13 1.44
CA MET A 1 6.55 10.48 0.16
C MET A 1 5.06 10.35 0.35
N LYS A 2 4.25 11.25 -0.23
CA LYS A 2 2.79 11.16 -0.16
C LYS A 2 2.28 10.37 -1.36
N LEU A 3 1.61 9.24 -1.14
CA LEU A 3 0.93 8.50 -2.19
C LEU A 3 -0.18 9.37 -2.79
N SER A 4 -0.32 9.27 -4.12
CA SER A 4 -1.32 9.97 -4.90
C SER A 4 -1.91 9.04 -5.96
N HIS A 5 -3.10 9.38 -6.48
CA HIS A 5 -3.77 8.57 -7.50
C HIS A 5 -2.92 8.31 -8.76
N PRO A 6 -2.17 9.29 -9.31
CA PRO A 6 -1.26 9.03 -10.44
C PRO A 6 -0.18 8.00 -10.12
N ILE A 7 0.36 8.01 -8.90
CA ILE A 7 1.38 7.05 -8.44
C ILE A 7 0.77 5.63 -8.38
N LEU A 8 -0.45 5.49 -7.86
CA LEU A 8 -1.14 4.19 -7.82
C LEU A 8 -1.41 3.64 -9.22
N LYS A 9 -1.90 4.49 -10.13
CA LYS A 9 -2.11 4.11 -11.54
C LYS A 9 -0.80 3.73 -12.24
N LYS A 10 0.32 4.38 -11.88
CA LYS A 10 1.65 4.06 -12.42
C LYS A 10 2.10 2.64 -12.08
N TYR A 11 1.72 2.12 -10.92
CA TYR A 11 2.13 0.79 -10.44
C TYR A 11 1.09 -0.30 -10.69
N HIS A 12 -0.18 0.07 -10.81
CA HIS A 12 -1.26 -0.88 -10.96
C HIS A 12 -1.16 -1.62 -12.29
N ASN A 13 -1.19 -2.96 -12.21
CA ASN A 13 -1.12 -3.85 -13.37
C ASN A 13 0.13 -3.65 -14.25
N LYS A 14 1.23 -3.17 -13.65
CA LYS A 14 2.54 -3.08 -14.29
C LYS A 14 3.47 -4.15 -13.73
N SER A 15 4.25 -4.76 -14.64
CA SER A 15 5.27 -5.70 -14.24
C SER A 15 6.47 -4.94 -13.65
N HIS A 16 6.99 -5.46 -12.55
CA HIS A 16 8.14 -4.91 -11.85
C HIS A 16 9.12 -6.04 -11.53
N ASP A 17 10.42 -5.75 -11.57
CA ASP A 17 11.47 -6.75 -11.34
C ASP A 17 11.36 -7.41 -9.96
N LYS A 18 10.92 -6.66 -8.96
CA LYS A 18 10.75 -7.14 -7.60
C LYS A 18 9.52 -6.52 -6.93
N PRO A 19 8.88 -7.23 -5.99
CA PRO A 19 7.90 -6.62 -5.12
C PRO A 19 8.57 -5.53 -4.26
N PHE A 20 7.89 -4.40 -4.09
CA PHE A 20 8.38 -3.29 -3.29
C PHE A 20 7.26 -2.68 -2.46
N GLU A 21 7.64 -1.94 -1.42
CA GLU A 21 6.73 -1.26 -0.53
C GLU A 21 6.93 0.24 -0.64
N VAL A 22 5.84 1.00 -0.69
CA VAL A 22 5.87 2.46 -0.70
C VAL A 22 5.11 2.96 0.52
N THR A 23 5.85 3.58 1.44
CA THR A 23 5.27 4.16 2.66
C THR A 23 4.54 5.48 2.34
N ASP A 24 3.37 5.65 2.93
CA ASP A 24 2.56 6.87 2.92
C ASP A 24 2.63 7.59 4.29
N ARG A 25 1.71 8.53 4.55
CA ARG A 25 1.50 9.11 5.88
C ARG A 25 0.68 8.19 6.78
N ASP A 26 0.66 8.52 8.07
CA ASP A 26 -0.24 7.93 9.07
C ASP A 26 -0.13 6.41 9.19
N SER A 27 1.11 5.90 9.10
CA SER A 27 1.44 4.47 9.18
C SER A 27 0.82 3.59 8.09
N ILE A 28 0.32 4.18 7.01
CA ILE A 28 -0.16 3.47 5.84
C ILE A 28 0.98 3.27 4.85
N SER A 29 0.93 2.16 4.12
CA SER A 29 1.88 1.79 3.09
C SER A 29 1.17 0.97 2.02
N ILE A 30 1.74 0.92 0.82
CA ILE A 30 1.31 -0.01 -0.21
C ILE A 30 2.39 -1.04 -0.47
N ARG A 31 1.99 -2.29 -0.64
CA ARG A 31 2.84 -3.35 -1.17
C ARG A 31 2.47 -3.60 -2.61
N VAL A 32 3.40 -3.35 -3.52
CA VAL A 32 3.27 -3.64 -4.95
C VAL A 32 3.95 -4.97 -5.23
N SER A 33 3.20 -5.94 -5.75
CA SER A 33 3.77 -7.22 -6.21
C SER A 33 4.51 -7.06 -7.53
N ALA A 34 5.37 -8.03 -7.88
CA ALA A 34 6.03 -8.06 -9.20
C ALA A 34 5.04 -8.05 -10.38
N LYS A 35 3.80 -8.51 -10.18
CA LYS A 35 2.72 -8.48 -11.19
C LYS A 35 1.89 -7.19 -11.18
N GLY A 36 2.22 -6.21 -10.34
CA GLY A 36 1.50 -4.94 -10.26
C GLY A 36 0.20 -4.97 -9.44
N LYS A 37 -0.06 -6.05 -8.68
CA LYS A 37 -1.09 -6.02 -7.62
C LYS A 37 -0.63 -5.10 -6.50
N ILE A 38 -1.53 -4.23 -6.04
CA ILE A 38 -1.27 -3.25 -4.97
C ILE A 38 -2.13 -3.62 -3.77
N ALA A 39 -1.50 -3.90 -2.63
CA ALA A 39 -2.16 -4.15 -1.36
C ALA A 39 -1.91 -3.00 -0.39
N TRP A 40 -2.95 -2.50 0.27
CA TRP A 40 -2.85 -1.53 1.36
C TRP A 40 -2.40 -2.24 2.63
N GLN A 41 -1.37 -1.69 3.27
CA GLN A 41 -0.76 -2.20 4.48
C GLN A 41 -0.77 -1.09 5.53
N PHE A 42 -1.39 -1.36 6.67
CA PHE A 42 -1.35 -0.50 7.84
C PHE A 42 -0.33 -1.07 8.82
N ARG A 43 0.69 -0.27 9.15
CA ARG A 43 1.66 -0.58 10.19
C ARG A 43 1.13 -0.08 11.52
N PHE A 44 1.10 -0.95 12.51
CA PHE A 44 0.77 -0.57 13.87
C PHE A 44 1.74 -1.23 14.83
N SER A 45 1.93 -0.61 15.99
CA SER A 45 2.67 -1.20 17.10
C SER A 45 1.70 -1.42 18.24
N TYR A 46 1.51 -2.68 18.62
CA TYR A 46 0.71 -3.04 19.79
C TYR A 46 1.58 -3.82 20.77
N ASN A 47 1.59 -3.42 22.03
CA ASN A 47 2.37 -4.06 23.09
C ASN A 47 3.86 -4.26 22.72
N ASN A 48 4.52 -3.19 22.23
CA ASN A 48 5.90 -3.19 21.72
C ASN A 48 6.19 -4.15 20.55
N LYS A 49 5.16 -4.76 19.94
CA LYS A 49 5.29 -5.57 18.72
C LYS A 49 4.82 -4.77 17.52
N ALA A 50 5.69 -4.61 16.54
CA ALA A 50 5.31 -4.05 15.25
C ALA A 50 4.64 -5.12 14.40
N ASP A 51 3.42 -4.84 13.96
CA ASP A 51 2.63 -5.73 13.12
C ASP A 51 2.04 -4.97 11.93
N ARG A 52 1.53 -5.71 10.95
CA ARG A 52 1.03 -5.19 9.68
C ARG A 52 -0.33 -5.79 9.37
N LEU A 53 -1.30 -4.92 9.13
CA LEU A 53 -2.64 -5.30 8.70
C LEU A 53 -2.82 -5.02 7.21
N THR A 54 -3.36 -5.99 6.47
CA THR A 54 -3.77 -5.76 5.09
C THR A 54 -5.19 -5.20 5.05
N LEU A 55 -5.34 -3.93 4.67
CA LEU A 55 -6.67 -3.27 4.62
C LEU A 55 -7.47 -3.65 3.36
N GLY A 56 -6.78 -4.11 2.31
CA GLY A 56 -7.39 -4.51 1.05
C GLY A 56 -6.49 -4.20 -0.14
N HIS A 57 -7.07 -4.20 -1.34
CA HIS A 57 -6.32 -4.07 -2.59
C HIS A 57 -6.87 -2.93 -3.44
N TYR A 58 -5.98 -2.19 -4.11
CA TYR A 58 -6.40 -1.24 -5.15
C TYR A 58 -6.74 -2.01 -6.44
N PRO A 59 -7.81 -1.65 -7.18
CA PRO A 59 -8.66 -0.47 -7.01
C PRO A 59 -9.87 -0.64 -6.08
N ASN A 60 -10.14 -1.85 -5.56
CA ASN A 60 -11.31 -2.12 -4.72
C ASN A 60 -11.36 -1.23 -3.46
N VAL A 61 -10.20 -0.97 -2.85
CA VAL A 61 -10.02 0.02 -1.78
C VAL A 61 -9.31 1.23 -2.37
N SER A 62 -9.96 2.39 -2.32
CA SER A 62 -9.39 3.64 -2.81
C SER A 62 -8.34 4.18 -1.83
N LEU A 63 -7.47 5.08 -2.31
CA LEU A 63 -6.52 5.79 -1.43
C LEU A 63 -7.22 6.54 -0.30
N ARG A 64 -8.44 7.04 -0.56
CA ARG A 64 -9.20 7.79 0.44
C ARG A 64 -9.75 6.86 1.50
N ASP A 65 -10.24 5.69 1.11
CA ASP A 65 -10.78 4.70 2.05
C ASP A 65 -9.68 4.05 2.87
N ALA A 66 -8.51 3.79 2.28
CA ALA A 66 -7.34 3.29 3.00
C ALA A 66 -6.78 4.28 4.03
N ARG A 67 -7.12 5.58 3.95
CA ARG A 67 -6.70 6.65 4.86
C ARG A 67 -7.73 7.03 5.92
N LYS A 68 -8.93 6.47 5.88
CA LYS A 68 -9.94 6.67 6.93
C LYS A 68 -9.59 5.84 8.16
#